data_AF-A0A1R0WJE9-F1
#
_entry.id   AF-A0A1R0WJE9-F1
#
_cell.length_a   1.000
_cell.length_b   1.000
_cell.length_c   1.000
_cell.angle_alpha   90.00
_cell.angle_beta   90.00
_cell.angle_gamma   90.00
#
_symmetry.space_group_name_H-M   'P 1'
#
loop_
_entity.id
_entity.type
_entity.pdbx_description
1 polymer ?
#
loop_
_entity_poly.entity_id
_entity_poly.type
_entity_poly.pdbx_seq_one_letter_code
_entity_poly.pdbx_strand_id
1 'polypeptide(L)'
;MSYTHIMQVGYSINHEKLGCIIVGGVDSSFSSGHTNIPNLTEKHIMVRTTNEELEFKVKNMDLSTSISGMINIGVTVYDSDNFSKIRTGDHVFALLD
;
A
#
# COMPACT_ATOMS: atom_id res chain seq x y z
N MET A 1 -8.74 16.91 -2.27
CA MET A 1 -7.85 15.88 -1.68
C MET A 1 -6.76 15.58 -2.67
N SER A 2 -5.51 15.64 -2.24
CA SER A 2 -4.37 15.26 -3.07
C SER A 2 -4.10 13.77 -2.87
N TYR A 3 -3.89 13.05 -3.97
CA TYR A 3 -3.58 11.62 -3.95
C TYR A 3 -2.17 11.43 -4.51
N THR A 4 -1.36 10.61 -3.84
CA THR A 4 -0.05 10.21 -4.36
C THR A 4 -0.01 8.71 -4.56
N HIS A 5 0.21 8.28 -5.80
CA HIS A 5 0.44 6.86 -6.09
C HIS A 5 1.70 6.39 -5.36
N ILE A 6 1.63 5.26 -4.66
CA ILE A 6 2.73 4.76 -3.83
C ILE A 6 3.29 3.45 -4.38
N MET A 7 2.39 2.54 -4.76
CA MET A 7 2.75 1.21 -5.24
C MET A 7 1.65 0.62 -6.12
N GLN A 8 2.05 -0.34 -6.94
CA GLN A 8 1.16 -1.34 -7.48
C GLN A 8 1.15 -2.57 -6.56
N VAL A 9 -0.02 -3.15 -6.30
CA VAL A 9 -0.17 -4.36 -5.49
C VAL A 9 0.55 -5.52 -6.18
N GLY A 10 1.60 -6.03 -5.54
CA GLY A 10 2.26 -7.28 -5.93
C GLY A 10 1.52 -8.49 -5.38
N TYR A 11 1.11 -8.41 -4.11
CA TYR A 11 0.23 -9.39 -3.48
C TYR A 11 -0.53 -8.80 -2.29
N SER A 12 -1.63 -9.44 -1.91
CA SER A 12 -2.35 -9.18 -0.67
C SER A 12 -2.57 -10.49 0.08
N ILE A 13 -2.51 -10.44 1.41
CA ILE A 13 -2.71 -11.62 2.27
C ILE A 13 -3.53 -11.24 3.49
N ASN A 14 -4.48 -12.10 3.85
CA ASN A 14 -5.13 -12.05 5.16
C ASN A 14 -4.43 -13.09 6.06
N HIS A 15 -3.63 -12.62 7.01
CA HIS A 15 -2.83 -13.46 7.89
C HIS A 15 -3.38 -13.42 9.33
N GLU A 16 -3.72 -14.58 9.91
CA GLU A 16 -4.41 -14.69 11.20
C GLU A 16 -3.80 -13.88 12.35
N LYS A 17 -2.47 -13.72 12.37
CA LYS A 17 -1.76 -12.96 13.43
C LYS A 17 -1.40 -11.53 13.07
N LEU A 18 -1.18 -11.26 11.77
CA LEU A 18 -0.61 -9.98 11.31
C LEU A 18 -1.70 -9.07 10.75
N GLY A 19 -2.86 -9.64 10.40
CA GLY A 19 -3.99 -8.96 9.80
C GLY A 19 -3.93 -8.96 8.27
N CYS A 20 -4.66 -8.02 7.70
CA CYS A 20 -4.74 -7.77 6.27
C CYS A 20 -3.51 -6.97 5.79
N ILE A 21 -2.66 -7.57 4.95
CA ILE A 21 -1.42 -6.96 4.47
C ILE A 21 -1.46 -6.82 2.94
N ILE A 22 -1.14 -5.63 2.45
CA ILE A 22 -0.95 -5.30 1.04
C ILE A 22 0.53 -5.05 0.81
N VAL A 23 1.13 -5.70 -0.19
CA VAL A 23 2.56 -5.57 -0.47
C VAL A 23 2.78 -5.27 -1.94
N GLY A 24 3.73 -4.36 -2.21
CA GLY A 24 4.07 -3.95 -3.56
C GLY A 24 5.43 -3.29 -3.65
N GLY A 25 5.95 -3.17 -4.87
CA GLY A 25 7.13 -2.37 -5.16
C GLY A 25 6.77 -0.89 -5.15
N VAL A 26 7.61 -0.07 -4.52
CA VAL A 26 7.42 1.38 -4.52
C VAL A 26 7.61 1.92 -5.94
N ASP A 27 6.79 2.90 -6.31
CA ASP A 27 6.92 3.58 -7.59
C ASP A 27 8.32 4.18 -7.77
N SER A 28 8.82 4.13 -9.00
CA SER A 28 10.15 4.63 -9.37
C SER A 28 10.33 6.13 -9.11
N SER A 29 9.23 6.87 -9.00
CA SER A 29 9.20 8.28 -8.59
C SER A 29 9.72 8.54 -7.17
N PHE A 30 9.76 7.51 -6.30
CA PHE A 30 10.39 7.58 -4.98
C PHE A 30 11.89 7.21 -5.00
N SER A 31 12.46 6.94 -6.18
CA SER A 31 13.88 6.61 -6.33
C SER A 31 14.75 7.82 -6.73
N SER A 32 15.99 7.82 -6.24
CA SER A 32 17.06 8.81 -6.50
C SER A 32 16.81 10.26 -6.04
N GLY A 33 16.49 10.44 -4.75
CA GLY A 33 16.62 11.75 -4.06
C GLY A 33 15.39 12.21 -3.27
N HIS A 34 14.24 11.53 -3.44
CA HIS A 34 12.99 11.80 -2.73
C HIS A 34 12.57 10.57 -1.91
N THR A 35 13.36 10.25 -0.88
CA THR A 35 13.18 9.05 -0.03
C THR A 35 12.03 9.15 0.97
N ASN A 36 11.29 10.26 1.00
CA ASN A 36 10.24 10.46 1.99
C ASN A 36 8.92 9.85 1.49
N ILE A 37 8.88 8.52 1.44
CA ILE A 37 7.60 7.81 1.41
C ILE A 37 6.85 8.27 2.68
N PRO A 38 5.66 8.88 2.56
CA PRO A 38 4.95 9.40 3.72
C PRO A 38 4.66 8.25 4.68
N ASN A 39 4.87 8.48 5.99
CA ASN A 39 4.40 7.53 6.99
C ASN A 39 2.86 7.52 6.96
N LEU A 40 2.30 6.36 6.63
CA LEU A 40 0.87 6.16 6.47
C LEU A 40 0.20 5.59 7.72
N THR A 41 0.97 5.29 8.77
CA THR A 41 0.42 4.71 10.01
C THR A 41 -0.71 5.59 10.57
N GLU A 42 -1.85 4.97 10.88
CA GLU A 42 -3.11 5.63 11.31
C GLU A 42 -3.78 6.55 10.28
N LYS A 43 -3.25 6.64 9.05
CA LYS A 43 -3.85 7.35 7.92
C LYS A 43 -4.68 6.41 7.05
N HIS A 44 -5.35 6.97 6.06
CA HIS A 44 -6.08 6.20 5.07
C HIS A 44 -5.28 6.08 3.76
N ILE A 45 -5.43 4.93 3.12
CA ILE A 45 -5.01 4.69 1.75
C ILE A 45 -6.23 4.35 0.90
N MET A 46 -6.12 4.62 -0.39
CA MET A 46 -7.09 4.21 -1.39
C MET A 46 -6.46 3.14 -2.28
N VAL A 47 -7.13 2.01 -2.40
CA VAL A 47 -6.82 0.97 -3.38
C VAL A 47 -7.80 1.11 -4.53
N ARG A 48 -7.29 1.50 -5.70
CA ARG A 48 -8.08 1.56 -6.93
C ARG A 48 -8.01 0.20 -7.62
N THR A 49 -9.15 -0.47 -7.65
CA THR A 49 -9.36 -1.69 -8.43
C THR A 49 -9.85 -1.33 -9.84
N THR A 50 -10.11 -2.34 -10.68
CA THR A 50 -10.75 -2.11 -11.99
C THR A 50 -12.15 -1.51 -11.89
N ASN A 51 -12.89 -1.81 -10.81
CA ASN A 51 -14.33 -1.50 -10.74
C ASN A 51 -14.67 -0.42 -9.71
N GLU A 52 -13.86 -0.27 -8.67
CA GLU A 52 -14.16 0.58 -7.52
C GLU A 52 -12.89 1.07 -6.82
N GLU A 53 -13.06 2.16 -6.06
CA GLU A 53 -12.05 2.68 -5.15
C GLU A 53 -12.39 2.23 -3.73
N LEU A 54 -11.43 1.58 -3.08
CA LEU A 54 -11.57 0.98 -1.76
C LEU A 54 -10.70 1.74 -0.76
N GLU A 55 -11.30 2.30 0.27
CA GLU A 55 -10.57 3.01 1.32
C GLU A 55 -10.26 2.07 2.49
N PHE A 56 -9.01 2.14 2.98
CA PHE A 56 -8.56 1.35 4.13
C PHE A 56 -7.77 2.21 5.10
N LYS A 57 -8.05 2.07 6.39
CA LYS A 57 -7.22 2.64 7.45
C LYS A 57 -5.99 1.77 7.66
N VAL A 58 -4.83 2.40 7.69
CA VAL A 58 -3.53 1.74 7.89
C VAL A 58 -3.25 1.56 9.37
N LYS A 59 -2.93 0.32 9.76
CA LYS A 59 -2.52 -0.07 11.11
C LYS A 59 -1.00 -0.03 11.28
N ASN A 60 -0.26 -0.51 10.28
CA ASN A 60 1.20 -0.51 10.28
C ASN A 60 1.74 -0.39 8.86
N MET A 61 2.98 0.10 8.74
CA MET A 61 3.69 0.18 7.48
C MET A 61 5.13 -0.28 7.65
N ASP A 62 5.57 -1.18 6.79
CA ASP A 62 6.92 -1.75 6.77
C ASP A 62 7.58 -1.46 5.42
N LEU A 63 8.88 -1.17 5.45
CA LEU A 63 9.70 -0.96 4.26
C LEU A 63 10.83 -2.00 4.24
N SER A 64 11.08 -2.57 3.06
CA SER A 64 12.17 -3.51 2.87
C SER A 64 12.84 -3.31 1.52
N THR A 65 14.09 -3.69 1.40
CA THR A 65 14.81 -3.66 0.12
C THR A 65 14.79 -5.05 -0.50
N SER A 66 14.42 -5.16 -1.77
CA SER A 66 14.51 -6.38 -2.55
C SER A 66 15.97 -6.75 -2.81
N ILE A 67 16.19 -7.99 -3.25
CA ILE A 67 17.51 -8.48 -3.67
C ILE A 67 18.08 -7.64 -4.83
N SER A 68 17.22 -7.07 -5.68
CA SER A 68 17.62 -6.20 -6.79
C SER A 68 17.85 -4.74 -6.38
N GLY A 69 17.76 -4.40 -5.08
CA GLY A 69 17.95 -3.04 -4.59
C GLY A 69 16.71 -2.14 -4.70
N MET A 70 15.55 -2.70 -5.08
CA MET A 70 14.29 -1.97 -5.16
C MET A 70 13.63 -1.87 -3.79
N ILE A 71 12.91 -0.79 -3.50
CA ILE A 71 12.17 -0.66 -2.23
C ILE A 71 10.80 -1.32 -2.40
N ASN A 72 10.46 -2.19 -1.46
CA ASN A 72 9.13 -2.77 -1.28
C ASN A 72 8.47 -2.12 -0.06
N ILE A 73 7.15 -1.94 -0.16
CA ILE A 73 6.31 -1.45 0.93
C ILE A 73 5.30 -2.53 1.30
N GLY A 74 5.16 -2.77 2.61
CA GLY A 74 4.10 -3.57 3.20
C GLY A 74 3.18 -2.65 3.99
N VAL A 75 1.89 -2.68 3.69
CA VAL A 75 0.87 -1.90 4.40
C VAL A 75 -0.08 -2.86 5.07
N THR A 76 -0.06 -2.87 6.39
CA THR A 76 -1.04 -3.61 7.20
C THR A 76 -2.24 -2.69 7.46
N VAL A 77 -3.44 -3.12 7.09
CA VAL A 77 -4.68 -2.38 7.28
C VAL A 77 -5.54 -3.03 8.36
N TYR A 78 -6.48 -2.25 8.92
CA TYR A 78 -7.53 -2.80 9.77
C TYR A 78 -8.46 -3.72 8.95
N ASP A 79 -9.06 -4.71 9.62
CA ASP A 79 -9.94 -5.69 8.99
C ASP A 79 -11.11 -4.99 8.26
N SER A 80 -11.40 -5.46 7.05
CA SER A 80 -12.45 -4.91 6.18
C SER A 80 -12.92 -5.98 5.20
N ASP A 81 -14.24 -6.12 5.04
CA ASP A 81 -14.84 -7.06 4.08
C ASP A 81 -14.39 -6.77 2.64
N ASN A 82 -14.08 -5.51 2.35
CA ASN A 82 -13.58 -5.05 1.06
C ASN A 82 -12.16 -5.54 0.76
N PHE A 83 -11.38 -6.00 1.75
CA PHE A 83 -10.01 -6.43 1.54
C PHE A 83 -9.91 -7.62 0.57
N SER A 84 -10.90 -8.52 0.62
CA SER A 84 -11.00 -9.70 -0.25
C SER A 84 -11.09 -9.37 -1.75
N LYS A 85 -11.44 -8.12 -2.09
CA LYS A 85 -11.59 -7.60 -3.45
C LYS A 85 -10.27 -7.17 -4.08
N ILE A 86 -9.23 -6.92 -3.27
CA ILE A 86 -7.92 -6.50 -3.77
C ILE A 86 -7.28 -7.63 -4.59
N ARG A 87 -6.67 -7.25 -5.71
CA ARG A 87 -5.96 -8.14 -6.63
C ARG A 87 -4.57 -7.61 -6.94
N THR A 88 -3.67 -8.53 -7.32
CA THR A 88 -2.38 -8.17 -7.91
C THR A 88 -2.62 -7.28 -9.13
N GLY A 89 -1.87 -6.19 -9.22
CA GLY A 89 -2.00 -5.20 -10.28
C GLY A 89 -2.84 -3.97 -9.90
N ASP A 90 -3.64 -4.02 -8.83
CA ASP A 90 -4.37 -2.86 -8.33
C ASP A 90 -3.40 -1.76 -7.86
N HIS A 91 -3.88 -0.51 -7.82
CA HIS A 91 -3.05 0.64 -7.53
C HIS A 91 -3.34 1.22 -6.15
N VAL A 92 -2.30 1.53 -5.38
CA VAL A 92 -2.43 2.07 -4.02
C VAL A 92 -1.97 3.52 -3.98
N PHE A 93 -2.82 4.36 -3.37
CA PHE A 93 -2.62 5.80 -3.25
C PHE A 93 -2.65 6.23 -1.78
N ALA A 94 -1.74 7.13 -1.41
CA ALA A 94 -1.79 7.87 -0.16
C ALA A 94 -2.83 8.98 -0.28
N LEU A 95 -3.65 9.12 0.76
CA LEU A 95 -4.53 10.27 0.93
C LEU A 95 -3.75 11.33 1.70
N LEU A 96 -3.44 12.45 1.04
CA LEU A 96 -2.77 13.60 1.65
C LEU A 96 -3.83 14.62 2.09
N ASP A 97 -3.79 14.96 3.38
CA ASP A 97 -4.52 16.09 3.97
C ASP A 97 -3.92 17.43 3.54
#